data_AF-A0A368H2V3-F1
#
_entry.id   AF-A0A368H2V3-F1
#
_cell.length_a   1.000
_cell.length_b   1.000
_cell.length_c   1.000
_cell.angle_alpha   90.00
_cell.angle_beta   90.00
_cell.angle_gamma   90.00
#
_symmetry.space_group_name_H-M   'P 1'
#
loop_
_entity.id
_entity.type
_entity.pdbx_description
1 polymer ?
#
loop_
_entity_poly.entity_id
_entity_poly.type
_entity_poly.pdbx_seq_one_letter_code
_entity_poly.pdbx_strand_id
1 'polypeptide(L)' 'MDCNSTTIDKDFTNFYVGLAIFVTGVIGGALNIHNVIAMCYIKDFCTSYGYLCRARAIFNIVNLSVFVLYTAPDTIL' A
#
# COMPACT_ATOMS: atom_id res chain seq x y z
N MET A 1 1.44 -31.45 -25.29
CA MET A 1 2.44 -31.39 -24.19
C MET A 1 2.44 -29.91 -23.78
N ASP A 2 1.37 -29.48 -23.11
CA ASP A 2 0.95 -28.06 -23.06
C ASP A 2 0.71 -27.54 -21.63
N CYS A 3 0.96 -28.35 -20.60
CA CYS A 3 0.78 -27.93 -19.21
C CYS A 3 1.87 -26.96 -18.72
N ASN A 4 3.01 -26.85 -19.41
CA ASN A 4 4.12 -26.03 -18.95
C ASN A 4 3.96 -24.54 -19.30
N SER A 5 3.39 -24.19 -20.45
CA SER A 5 3.26 -22.78 -20.86
C SER A 5 2.25 -22.03 -20.00
N THR A 6 1.09 -22.64 -19.73
CA THR A 6 0.03 -22.04 -18.90
C THR A 6 0.46 -21.82 -17.45
N THR A 7 1.36 -22.66 -16.94
CA THR A 7 1.88 -22.53 -15.58
C THR A 7 2.89 -21.39 -15.49
N ILE A 8 3.79 -21.29 -16.47
CA ILE A 8 4.76 -20.18 -16.57
C ILE A 8 4.06 -18.83 -16.71
N ASP A 9 3.05 -18.71 -17.59
CA ASP A 9 2.30 -17.47 -17.77
C ASP A 9 1.56 -17.01 -16.50
N LYS A 10 1.06 -17.97 -15.71
CA LYS A 10 0.40 -17.70 -14.44
C LYS A 10 1.39 -17.22 -13.38
N ASP A 11 2.56 -17.83 -13.29
CA ASP A 11 3.62 -17.46 -12.35
C ASP A 11 4.15 -16.05 -12.65
N PHE A 12 4.37 -15.72 -13.94
CA PHE A 12 4.71 -14.35 -14.34
C PHE A 12 3.62 -13.34 -14.01
N THR A 13 2.36 -13.67 -14.27
CA THR A 13 1.22 -12.80 -13.96
C THR A 13 1.15 -12.51 -12.46
N ASN A 14 1.27 -13.54 -11.62
CA ASN A 14 1.28 -13.39 -10.16
C ASN A 14 2.43 -12.49 -9.71
N PHE A 15 3.65 -12.71 -10.23
CA PHE A 15 4.81 -11.88 -9.90
C PHE A 15 4.57 -10.40 -10.22
N TYR A 16 4.03 -10.07 -11.40
CA TYR A 16 3.73 -8.68 -11.77
C TYR A 16 2.63 -8.06 -10.89
N VAL A 17 1.60 -8.83 -10.54
CA VAL A 17 0.55 -8.39 -9.62
C VAL A 17 1.14 -8.11 -8.23
N GLY A 18 1.98 -9.00 -7.72
CA GLY A 18 2.67 -8.83 -6.44
C GLY A 18 3.60 -7.61 -6.42
N LEU A 19 4.36 -7.40 -7.51
CA LEU A 19 5.20 -6.22 -7.68
C LEU A 19 4.37 -4.93 -7.71
N ALA A 20 3.24 -4.91 -8.43
CA ALA A 20 2.35 -3.75 -8.51
C ALA A 20 1.74 -3.43 -7.13
N ILE A 21 1.33 -4.45 -6.38
CA ILE A 21 0.84 -4.31 -5.00
C ILE A 21 1.92 -3.73 -4.09
N PHE A 22 3.15 -4.25 -4.18
CA PHE A 22 4.28 -3.78 -3.38
C PHE A 22 4.59 -2.31 -3.66
N VAL A 23 4.72 -1.92 -4.94
CA VAL A 23 5.00 -0.54 -5.34
C VAL A 23 3.88 0.41 -4.88
N THR A 24 2.62 0.01 -5.06
CA THR A 24 1.45 0.79 -4.62
C THR A 24 1.46 0.99 -3.11
N GLY A 25 1.80 -0.07 -2.36
CA GLY A 25 1.93 -0.04 -0.92
C GLY A 25 3.01 0.92 -0.43
N VAL A 26 4.21 0.84 -1.03
CA VAL A 26 5.35 1.71 -0.66
C VAL A 26 5.07 3.16 -0.99
N ILE A 27 4.63 3.48 -2.21
CA ILE A 27 4.34 4.86 -2.62
C ILE A 27 3.16 5.42 -1.82
N GLY A 28 2.07 4.66 -1.70
CA GLY A 28 0.90 5.05 -0.91
C GLY A 28 1.25 5.27 0.55
N GLY A 29 2.07 4.40 1.14
CA GLY A 29 2.55 4.54 2.51
C GLY A 29 3.36 5.82 2.70
N ALA A 30 4.33 6.09 1.81
CA ALA A 30 5.15 7.29 1.85
C ALA A 30 4.31 8.59 1.76
N LEU A 31 3.30 8.63 0.88
CA LEU A 31 2.40 9.78 0.76
C LEU A 31 1.56 10.00 2.01
N ASN A 32 1.03 8.94 2.63
CA ASN A 32 0.26 9.08 3.86
C ASN A 32 1.15 9.50 5.05
N ILE A 33 2.39 9.00 5.13
CA ILE A 33 3.37 9.45 6.13
C ILE A 33 3.68 10.93 5.94
N HIS A 34 3.95 11.37 4.70
CA HIS A 34 4.16 12.77 4.37
C HIS A 34 2.97 13.64 4.80
N ASN A 35 1.74 13.20 4.53
CA ASN A 35 0.52 13.90 4.94
C ASN A 35 0.38 14.01 6.45
N VAL A 36 0.66 12.93 7.21
CA VAL A 36 0.66 12.98 8.68
C VAL A 36 1.64 14.03 9.19
N ILE A 37 2.88 14.00 8.67
CA ILE A 37 3.93 14.96 9.02
C ILE A 37 3.49 16.38 8.69
N ALA A 38 3.03 16.65 7.46
CA ALA A 38 2.56 17.97 7.05
C ALA A 38 1.43 18.49 7.96
N MET A 39 0.46 17.65 8.30
CA MET A 39 -0.62 17.97 9.24
C MET A 39 -0.13 18.18 10.68
N CYS A 40 1.07 17.73 11.05
CA CYS A 40 1.70 18.08 12.33
C CYS A 40 2.28 19.49 12.37
N TYR A 41 2.76 19.99 11.25
CA TYR A 41 3.45 21.27 11.20
C TYR A 41 2.54 22.43 10.77
N ILE A 42 1.45 22.16 10.06
CA ILE A 42 0.52 23.19 9.59
C ILE A 42 -0.54 23.46 10.67
N LYS A 43 -0.57 24.70 11.18
CA LYS A 43 -1.49 25.13 12.25
C LYS A 43 -2.97 25.03 11.89
N ASP A 44 -3.33 25.07 10.61
CA ASP A 44 -4.72 24.94 10.13
C ASP A 44 -5.33 23.56 10.44
N PHE A 45 -4.49 22.56 10.71
CA PHE A 45 -4.93 21.21 11.08
C PHE A 45 -5.12 21.00 12.60
N CYS A 46 -4.91 22.03 13.43
CA CYS A 46 -5.23 22.00 14.86
C CYS A 46 -6.74 22.21 15.13
N THR A 47 -7.57 21.56 14.32
CA THR A 47 -9.04 21.58 14.40
C THR A 47 -9.56 20.16 14.53
N SER A 48 -10.79 19.98 15.03
CA SER A 48 -11.41 18.64 15.13
C SER A 48 -11.40 17.90 13.79
N TYR A 49 -11.58 18.63 12.68
CA TYR A 49 -11.48 18.08 11.32
C TYR A 49 -10.04 17.66 10.97
N GLY A 50 -9.04 18.49 11.30
CA GLY A 50 -7.64 18.15 11.06
C GLY A 50 -7.16 16.92 11.83
N TYR A 51 -7.64 16.71 13.07
CA TYR A 51 -7.39 15.48 13.81
C TYR A 51 -8.00 14.24 13.15
N LEU A 52 -9.21 14.34 12.59
CA LEU A 52 -9.83 13.27 11.80
C LEU A 52 -9.01 12.96 10.53
N CYS A 53 -8.53 13.99 9.83
CA CYS A 53 -7.65 13.83 8.67
C CYS A 53 -6.35 13.10 9.05
N ARG A 54 -5.73 13.46 10.18
CA ARG A 54 -4.53 12.77 10.67
C ARG A 54 -4.82 11.31 11.00
N ALA A 55 -5.91 11.03 11.73
CA ALA A 55 -6.32 9.68 12.07
C ALA A 55 -6.52 8.83 10.80
N ARG A 56 -7.22 9.37 9.79
CA ARG A 56 -7.43 8.71 8.50
C ARG A 56 -6.11 8.41 7.80
N ALA A 57 -5.16 9.33 7.78
CA ALA A 57 -3.85 9.11 7.18
C ALA A 57 -3.06 8.02 7.91
N ILE A 58 -3.12 7.96 9.25
CA ILE A 58 -2.52 6.88 10.04
C ILE A 58 -3.17 5.53 9.72
N PHE A 59 -4.50 5.46 9.69
CA PHE A 59 -5.21 4.22 9.34
C PHE A 59 -4.89 3.77 7.91
N ASN A 60 -4.71 4.69 6.96
CA ASN A 60 -4.25 4.35 5.62
C ASN A 60 -2.85 3.72 5.61
N ILE A 61 -1.90 4.23 6.42
CA ILE A 61 -0.55 3.63 6.54
C ILE A 61 -0.66 2.20 7.04
N VAL A 62 -1.44 1.96 8.09
CA VAL A 62 -1.66 0.61 8.65
C VAL A 62 -2.32 -0.29 7.60
N ASN A 63 -3.37 0.18 6.95
CA ASN A 63 -4.10 -0.60 5.95
C ASN A 63 -3.21 -0.97 4.75
N LEU A 64 -2.40 -0.03 4.23
CA LEU A 64 -1.45 -0.30 3.16
C LEU A 64 -0.35 -1.28 3.60
N SER A 65 0.16 -1.14 4.82
CA SER A 65 1.16 -2.06 5.37
C SER A 65 0.60 -3.48 5.49
N VAL A 66 -0.61 -3.63 6.04
CA VAL A 66 -1.31 -4.90 6.14
C VAL A 66 -1.61 -5.46 4.76
N PHE A 67 -2.09 -4.65 3.82
CA PHE A 67 -2.38 -5.07 2.45
C PHE A 67 -1.15 -5.62 1.74
N VAL A 68 0.00 -4.95 1.85
CA VAL A 68 1.27 -5.45 1.29
C VAL A 68 1.68 -6.75 1.97
N LEU A 69 1.66 -6.80 3.31
CA LEU A 69 2.10 -7.99 4.06
C LEU A 69 1.22 -9.22 3.83
N TYR A 70 -0.08 -9.04 3.60
CA TYR A 70 -0.99 -10.16 3.37
C TYR A 70 -1.11 -10.54 1.89
N THR A 71 -1.05 -9.58 0.97
CA THR A 71 -1.36 -9.84 -0.46
C THR A 71 -0.11 -10.06 -1.30
N ALA A 72 1.03 -9.48 -0.93
CA ALA A 72 2.29 -9.67 -1.67
C ALA A 72 2.87 -11.10 -1.54
N PRO A 73 2.80 -11.80 -0.38
CA PRO A 73 3.29 -13.17 -0.29
C PRO A 73 2.50 -14.13 -1.17
N ASP A 74 1.18 -14.00 -1.25
CA ASP A 74 0.31 -14.88 -2.07
C ASP A 74 0.49 -14.65 -3.59
N THR A 75 1.22 -13.61 -3.98
CA THR A 75 1.45 -13.24 -5.39
C THR A 75 2.91 -13.30 -5.83
N ILE A 76 3.87 -13.21 -4.90
CA ILE A 76 5.31 -13.27 -5.20
C ILE A 76 5.91 -14.66 -4.91
N LEU A 77 5.28 -15.47 -4.05
CA LEU A 77 5.76 -16.79 -3.64
C LEU A 77 5.15 -17.94 -4.46
#